data_AF-M3EA99-F1
#
_entry.id   AF-M3EA99-F1
#
_cell.length_a   1.000
_cell.length_b   1.000
_cell.length_c   1.000
_cell.angle_alpha   90.00
_cell.angle_beta   90.00
_cell.angle_gamma   90.00
#
_symmetry.space_group_name_H-M   'P 1'
#
loop_
_entity.id
_entity.type
_entity.pdbx_description
1 polymer ?
#
loop_
_entity_poly.entity_id
_entity_poly.type
_entity_poly.pdbx_seq_one_letter_code
_entity_poly.pdbx_strand_id
1 'polypeptide(L)' 'MEVETSEDTETSIEYKYLISGASWYPKYSLQLTDESRNGQLSWFALVRNDTGEDWEKVKLFFTSL' A
#
# COMPACT_ATOMS: atom_id res chain seq x y z
N MET A 1 26.51 -9.71 -11.26
CA MET A 1 25.85 -10.80 -11.99
C MET A 1 26.00 -10.44 -13.45
N GLU A 2 26.88 -11.13 -14.15
CA GLU A 2 27.26 -10.79 -15.53
C GLU A 2 26.42 -11.68 -16.45
N VAL A 3 25.69 -11.05 -17.37
CA VAL A 3 24.77 -11.73 -18.28
C VAL A 3 25.32 -11.48 -19.68
N GLU A 4 25.98 -12.48 -20.26
CA GLU A 4 26.39 -12.43 -21.66
C GLU A 4 25.28 -13.04 -22.52
N THR A 5 24.74 -12.25 -23.45
CA THR A 5 23.80 -12.71 -24.49
C THR A 5 24.38 -12.39 -25.86
N SER A 6 24.33 -13.35 -26.77
CA SER A 6 24.79 -13.20 -28.16
C SER A 6 23.65 -12.86 -29.13
N GLU A 7 22.41 -12.70 -28.65
CA GLU A 7 21.24 -12.28 -29.44
C GLU A 7 20.35 -11.30 -28.63
N ASP A 8 19.74 -10.34 -29.33
CA ASP A 8 18.80 -9.36 -28.77
C ASP A 8 17.54 -10.09 -28.26
N THR A 9 17.46 -10.28 -26.94
CA THR A 9 16.31 -10.89 -26.27
C THR A 9 15.73 -9.90 -25.28
N GLU A 10 14.44 -9.61 -25.42
CA GLU A 10 13.71 -8.72 -24.52
C GLU A 10 13.43 -9.46 -23.21
N THR A 11 13.92 -8.93 -22.10
CA THR A 11 13.76 -9.52 -20.76
C THR A 11 13.13 -8.53 -19.79
N SER A 12 12.28 -9.01 -18.89
CA SER A 12 11.60 -8.17 -17.89
C SER A 12 12.35 -8.23 -16.56
N ILE A 13 12.74 -7.08 -16.03
CA ILE A 13 13.40 -6.96 -14.72
C ILE A 13 12.40 -6.41 -13.71
N GLU A 14 12.20 -7.13 -12.60
CA GLU A 14 11.44 -6.64 -11.45
C GLU A 14 12.41 -6.10 -10.40
N TYR A 15 12.26 -4.84 -9.98
CA TYR A 15 13.06 -4.22 -8.92
C TYR A 15 12.21 -3.95 -7.70
N LYS A 16 12.70 -4.36 -6.52
CA LYS A 16 12.05 -4.15 -5.22
C LYS A 16 13.01 -3.43 -4.30
N TYR A 17 12.53 -2.38 -3.67
CA TYR A 17 13.32 -1.57 -2.75
C TYR A 17 12.45 -1.07 -1.61
N LEU A 18 13.12 -0.72 -0.51
CA LEU A 18 12.49 -0.01 0.61
C LEU A 18 12.82 1.47 0.48
N ILE A 19 11.81 2.32 0.66
CA ILE A 19 11.95 3.76 0.67
C ILE A 19 11.37 4.33 1.97
N SER A 20 12.05 5.29 2.56
CA SER A 20 11.57 6.03 3.72
C SER A 20 10.49 7.04 3.31
N GLY A 21 9.63 7.45 4.25
CA GLY A 21 8.60 8.47 4.01
C GLY A 21 7.24 7.90 3.59
N ALA A 22 7.17 6.60 3.29
CA ALA A 22 5.90 5.88 3.18
C ALA A 22 5.44 5.47 4.58
N SER A 23 4.23 5.86 4.97
CA SER A 23 3.63 5.37 6.23
C SER A 23 2.13 5.24 6.11
N TRP A 24 1.56 4.38 6.95
CA TRP A 24 0.11 4.24 7.05
C TRP A 24 -0.29 3.91 8.49
N TYR A 25 -1.52 4.26 8.86
CA TYR A 25 -2.09 3.97 10.18
C TYR A 25 -3.54 3.51 10.06
N PRO A 26 -3.95 2.42 10.72
CA PRO A 26 -5.34 1.99 10.72
C PRO A 26 -6.18 2.96 11.56
N LYS A 27 -7.41 3.20 11.10
CA LYS A 27 -8.43 3.94 11.82
C LYS A 27 -9.72 3.16 11.81
N TYR A 28 -10.38 3.13 12.97
CA TYR A 28 -11.64 2.47 13.19
C TYR A 28 -12.65 3.50 13.70
N SER A 29 -13.86 3.44 13.17
CA SER A 29 -14.98 4.26 13.62
C SER A 29 -16.15 3.34 13.95
N LEU A 30 -16.69 3.46 15.16
CA LEU A 30 -17.89 2.78 15.58
C LEU A 30 -19.01 3.81 15.76
N GLN A 31 -20.08 3.67 14.98
CA GLN A 31 -21.28 4.48 15.12
C GLN A 31 -22.38 3.61 15.72
N LEU A 32 -22.92 4.03 16.88
CA LEU A 32 -24.02 3.35 17.55
C LEU A 32 -25.34 4.03 17.18
N THR A 33 -26.40 3.26 16.99
CA THR A 33 -27.75 3.81 16.83
C THR A 33 -28.57 3.51 18.10
N ASP A 34 -29.33 4.49 18.59
CA ASP A 34 -30.05 4.36 19.87
C ASP A 34 -31.19 3.32 19.83
N GLU A 35 -31.73 3.06 18.64
CA GLU A 35 -32.97 2.28 18.48
C GLU A 35 -32.77 0.77 18.45
N SER A 36 -31.54 0.31 18.32
CA SER A 36 -31.22 -1.12 18.31
C SER A 36 -29.78 -1.25 18.75
N ARG A 37 -29.41 -2.26 19.53
CA ARG A 37 -28.00 -2.54 19.93
C ARG A 37 -27.08 -2.90 18.74
N ASN A 38 -27.37 -2.37 17.56
CA ASN A 38 -26.63 -2.45 16.34
C ASN A 38 -25.74 -1.21 16.22
N GLY A 39 -24.60 -1.40 15.59
CA GLY A 39 -23.70 -0.31 15.26
C GLY A 39 -23.02 -0.60 13.94
N GLN A 40 -22.53 0.45 13.30
CA GLN A 40 -21.73 0.34 12.09
C GLN A 40 -20.27 0.49 12.44
N LEU A 41 -19.49 -0.56 12.18
CA LEU A 41 -18.04 -0.52 12.23
C LEU A 41 -17.52 -0.15 10.83
N SER A 42 -16.73 0.92 10.77
CA SER A 42 -15.98 1.30 9.59
C SER A 42 -14.49 1.25 9.90
N TRP A 43 -13.69 0.79 8.95
CA TRP A 43 -12.24 0.80 9.02
C TRP A 43 -11.65 1.40 7.75
N PHE A 44 -10.60 2.19 7.92
CA PHE A 44 -9.86 2.79 6.82
C PHE A 44 -8.38 2.93 7.19
N ALA A 45 -7.53 3.10 6.19
CA ALA A 45 -6.12 3.40 6.39
C ALA A 45 -5.87 4.88 6.07
N LEU A 46 -5.22 5.58 6.98
CA LEU A 46 -4.65 6.89 6.68
C LEU A 46 -3.27 6.67 6.06
N VAL A 47 -3.11 7.07 4.80
CA VAL A 47 -1.88 6.87 4.03
C VAL A 47 -1.15 8.20 3.91
N ARG A 48 0.15 8.19 4.18
CA ARG A 48 1.03 9.35 3.98
C ARG A 48 2.17 8.96 3.05
N ASN A 49 2.34 9.76 2.01
CA ASN A 49 3.44 9.66 1.04
C ASN A 49 4.33 10.90 1.16
N ASP A 50 5.42 10.76 1.89
CA ASP A 50 6.52 11.72 1.94
C ASP A 50 7.77 11.16 1.23
N THR A 51 7.59 10.22 0.30
CA THR A 51 8.70 9.55 -0.42
C THR A 51 9.29 10.40 -1.54
N GLY A 52 8.52 11.37 -2.05
CA GLY A 52 8.84 12.14 -3.26
C GLY A 52 8.45 11.43 -4.56
N GLU A 53 8.04 10.16 -4.49
CA GLU A 53 7.56 9.39 -5.65
C GLU A 53 6.08 9.65 -5.93
N ASP A 54 5.70 9.56 -7.21
CA ASP A 54 4.30 9.59 -7.62
C ASP A 54 3.64 8.22 -7.41
N TRP A 55 2.48 8.23 -6.73
CA TRP A 55 1.74 7.02 -6.37
C TRP A 55 0.46 6.82 -7.19
N GLU A 56 0.24 7.58 -8.27
CA GLU A 56 -1.00 7.52 -9.08
C GLU A 56 -1.39 6.09 -9.49
N LYS A 57 -0.41 5.21 -9.74
CA LYS A 57 -0.63 3.82 -10.21
C LYS A 57 -0.12 2.76 -9.23
N VAL A 58 0.17 3.15 -8.00
CA VAL A 58 0.68 2.22 -6.97
C VAL A 58 -0.49 1.47 -6.32
N LYS A 59 -0.38 0.13 -6.27
CA LYS A 59 -1.30 -0.70 -5.49
C LYS A 59 -0.83 -0.77 -4.05
N LEU A 60 -1.67 -0.31 -3.12
CA LEU A 60 -1.36 -0.29 -1.70
C LEU A 60 -1.84 -1.57 -1.02
N PHE A 61 -0.96 -2.16 -0.21
CA PHE A 61 -1.25 -3.30 0.64
C PHE A 61 -0.92 -2.94 2.09
N PHE A 62 -1.89 -3.12 2.99
CA PHE A 62 -1.74 -2.84 4.41
C PHE A 62 -1.87 -4.14 5.19
N THR A 63 -0.93 -4.42 6.08
CA THR A 63 -0.97 -5.57 6.98
C THR A 63 -1.43 -5.11 8.36
N SER A 64 -2.59 -5.54 8.83
CA SER A 64 -2.93 -5.36 10.25
C SER A 64 -2.08 -6.31 11.09
N LEU A 65 -1.52 -5.82 12.19
CA LEU A 65 -0.94 -6.66 13.25
C LEU A 65 -2.04 -7.44 13.99
#